data_AF-A0A968VQA9-F1
#
_entry.id   AF-A0A968VQA9-F1
#
_cell.length_a   1.000
_cell.length_b   1.000
_cell.length_c   1.000
_cell.angle_alpha   90.00
_cell.angle_beta   90.00
_cell.angle_gamma   90.00
#
_symmetry.space_group_name_H-M   'P 1'
#
loop_
_entity.id
_entity.type
_entity.pdbx_description
1 polymer ?
#
loop_
_entity_poly.entity_id
_entity_poly.type
_entity_poly.pdbx_seq_one_letter_code
_entity_poly.pdbx_strand_id
1 'polypeptide(L)'
;MPEARIAPSEHRDHSLTVREALLEALANTAAYNQNHQVPPAAVIWPDKEKQWVHLAPLLRASLPHFLTLGDYDPDHRTGPAIWIKCMLAHTLPEADWPKTTIPILYLPGVSRQDLRAVDACPKPLQPLAELQYRGIFWSQQNGRDWTVFAFLKSKDSLGLDVAQDNNTLTAMLGSLYQLADTPITELRGHRLEAENFHALLNPDPVRSLLQWLNDPQGCQSQWDPNQWNSFCSICKTSYTFDPQTDGEIVAGEKLGSRQSNWANVWDRFAEAPNRYPGIPELLRRSKPDAPDIFTLSSWPQENETQEENLRKDLTQLSNAPQSQAIQQIHQLESQHSQRRQSIWAALGQSPLANAMQHLATLAQGVVTNLGGSTPTQMAEQYTSQGWKIDAAVLQALSSVDRSEDTAAVASAIRSLYLPWLENAAHHLQSLVKTHHYPDPPPPHLPQDGECIL
;
A
#
# COMPACT_ATOMS: atom_id res chain seq x y z
N MET A 1 12.72 54.77 27.76
CA MET A 1 12.65 53.34 27.43
C MET A 1 11.72 53.19 26.24
N PRO A 2 12.20 52.77 25.06
CA PRO A 2 11.33 52.59 23.91
C PRO A 2 10.76 51.16 23.89
N GLU A 3 9.46 51.07 23.62
CA GLU A 3 8.70 49.83 23.46
C GLU A 3 9.22 49.00 22.28
N ALA A 4 9.46 47.71 22.55
CA ALA A 4 9.90 46.74 21.56
C ALA A 4 8.76 46.44 20.56
N ARG A 5 9.02 46.72 19.28
CA ARG A 5 8.23 46.21 18.16
C ARG A 5 8.41 44.69 18.08
N ILE A 6 7.35 43.95 18.33
CA ILE A 6 7.28 42.51 18.04
C ILE A 6 7.14 42.38 16.52
N ALA A 7 8.14 41.75 15.89
CA ALA A 7 8.14 41.42 14.48
C ALA A 7 7.00 40.43 14.13
N PRO A 8 6.43 40.47 12.91
CA PRO A 8 5.45 39.48 12.49
C PRO A 8 6.12 38.10 12.40
N SER A 9 5.45 37.10 12.96
CA SER A 9 5.91 35.72 13.05
C SER A 9 6.02 35.06 11.67
N GLU A 10 7.24 34.93 11.14
CA GLU A 10 7.59 34.18 9.93
C GLU A 10 7.42 32.64 10.03
N HIS A 11 6.78 32.12 11.08
CA HIS A 11 6.69 30.68 11.36
C HIS A 11 5.32 30.01 11.07
N ARG A 12 4.33 30.72 10.51
CA ARG A 12 3.01 30.13 10.18
C ARG A 12 2.85 29.63 8.74
N ASP A 13 3.78 29.93 7.84
CA ASP A 13 3.55 29.81 6.39
C ASP A 13 3.88 28.43 5.80
N HIS A 14 4.31 27.46 6.61
CA HIS A 14 4.80 26.16 6.12
C HIS A 14 3.80 24.99 6.17
N SER A 15 2.56 25.20 6.63
CA SER A 15 1.58 24.11 6.76
C SER A 15 0.15 24.46 6.41
N LEU A 16 -0.12 25.63 5.82
CA LEU A 16 -1.50 26.01 5.47
C LEU A 16 -2.00 25.16 4.29
N THR A 17 -3.08 24.44 4.51
CA THR A 17 -3.77 23.63 3.48
C THR A 17 -4.70 24.48 2.63
N VAL A 18 -5.07 23.99 1.43
CA VAL A 18 -6.06 24.66 0.57
C VAL A 18 -7.40 24.86 1.30
N ARG A 19 -7.83 23.89 2.13
CA ARG A 19 -9.03 23.99 2.96
C ARG A 19 -8.92 25.11 3.99
N GLU A 20 -7.80 25.19 4.71
CA GLU A 20 -7.61 26.24 5.71
C GLU A 20 -7.60 27.63 5.09
N ALA A 21 -6.94 27.80 3.94
CA ALA A 21 -6.98 29.06 3.21
C ALA A 21 -8.39 29.42 2.70
N LEU A 22 -9.20 28.43 2.32
CA LEU A 22 -10.60 28.63 1.98
C LEU A 22 -11.43 29.09 3.19
N LEU A 23 -11.21 28.48 4.36
CA LEU A 23 -11.85 28.88 5.61
C LEU A 23 -11.43 30.31 6.02
N GLU A 24 -10.15 30.65 5.90
CA GLU A 24 -9.64 32.00 6.14
C GLU A 24 -10.25 33.01 5.16
N ALA A 25 -10.38 32.68 3.88
CA ALA A 25 -11.01 33.54 2.89
C ALA A 25 -12.48 33.84 3.23
N LEU A 26 -13.24 32.83 3.69
CA LEU A 26 -14.62 33.00 4.14
C LEU A 26 -14.70 33.84 5.43
N ALA A 27 -13.81 33.58 6.40
CA ALA A 27 -13.75 34.35 7.64
C ALA A 27 -13.37 35.82 7.40
N ASN A 28 -12.40 36.08 6.52
CA ASN A 28 -12.00 37.43 6.12
C ASN A 28 -13.12 38.18 5.42
N THR A 29 -13.98 37.47 4.68
CA THR A 29 -15.17 38.07 4.04
C THR A 29 -16.25 38.40 5.07
N ALA A 30 -16.36 37.62 6.15
CA ALA A 30 -17.23 37.94 7.27
C ALA A 30 -16.73 39.13 8.10
N ALA A 31 -15.45 39.50 8.00
CA ALA A 31 -14.91 40.64 8.74
C ALA A 31 -15.57 41.95 8.27
N TYR A 32 -16.04 42.75 9.23
CA TYR A 32 -16.67 44.04 8.96
C TYR A 32 -16.15 45.09 9.93
N ASN A 33 -16.14 46.36 9.51
CA ASN A 33 -15.73 47.45 10.38
C ASN A 33 -16.89 47.87 11.29
N GLN A 34 -16.87 47.43 12.54
CA GLN A 34 -17.91 47.69 13.55
C GLN A 34 -18.17 49.19 13.79
N ASN A 35 -17.19 50.07 13.52
CA ASN A 35 -17.36 51.50 13.71
C ASN A 35 -18.15 52.16 12.57
N HIS A 36 -18.22 51.52 11.39
CA HIS A 36 -18.76 52.11 10.16
C HIS A 36 -19.92 51.29 9.56
N GLN A 37 -20.09 50.02 9.94
CA GLN A 37 -21.02 49.08 9.30
C GLN A 37 -21.77 48.23 10.34
N VAL A 38 -23.05 47.96 10.05
CA VAL A 38 -23.84 46.93 10.73
C VAL A 38 -23.31 45.55 10.30
N PRO A 39 -23.25 44.53 11.19
CA PRO A 39 -22.84 43.18 10.81
C PRO A 39 -23.68 42.66 9.64
N PRO A 40 -23.05 42.04 8.61
CA PRO A 40 -23.78 41.42 7.53
C PRO A 40 -24.63 40.26 8.06
N ALA A 41 -25.81 40.07 7.48
CA ALA A 41 -26.72 39.01 7.86
C ALA A 41 -26.18 37.61 7.54
N ALA A 42 -25.36 37.49 6.48
CA ALA A 42 -24.68 36.27 6.08
C ALA A 42 -23.56 36.59 5.08
N VAL A 43 -22.56 35.70 4.99
CA VAL A 43 -21.68 35.59 3.83
C VAL A 43 -22.38 34.73 2.79
N ILE A 44 -22.66 35.27 1.61
CA ILE A 44 -23.37 34.60 0.52
C ILE A 44 -22.34 34.03 -0.44
N TRP A 45 -22.37 32.71 -0.65
CA TRP A 45 -21.49 32.00 -1.56
C TRP A 45 -22.28 31.35 -2.70
N PRO A 46 -22.40 32.04 -3.86
CA PRO A 46 -22.96 31.48 -5.09
C PRO A 46 -21.98 30.48 -5.75
N ASP A 47 -22.51 29.36 -6.23
CA ASP A 47 -21.75 28.35 -6.98
C ASP A 47 -22.61 27.77 -8.11
N LYS A 48 -22.69 28.49 -9.23
CA LYS A 48 -23.55 28.14 -10.36
C LYS A 48 -23.27 26.76 -10.94
N GLU A 49 -21.99 26.41 -11.02
CA GLU A 49 -21.51 25.16 -11.63
C GLU A 49 -21.42 24.01 -10.62
N LYS A 50 -21.77 24.25 -9.34
CA LYS A 50 -21.77 23.25 -8.26
C LYS A 50 -20.39 22.62 -8.02
N GLN A 51 -19.31 23.36 -8.30
CA GLN A 51 -17.95 22.82 -8.22
C GLN A 51 -17.54 22.49 -6.78
N TRP A 52 -18.09 23.19 -5.79
CA TRP A 52 -17.71 23.04 -4.38
C TRP A 52 -18.59 22.06 -3.60
N VAL A 53 -19.62 21.47 -4.24
CA VAL A 53 -20.62 20.63 -3.56
C VAL A 53 -19.99 19.48 -2.77
N HIS A 54 -18.94 18.87 -3.32
CA HIS A 54 -18.24 17.75 -2.67
C HIS A 54 -17.45 18.17 -1.42
N LEU A 55 -17.07 19.45 -1.29
CA LEU A 55 -16.40 19.97 -0.10
C LEU A 55 -17.37 20.50 0.96
N ALA A 56 -18.64 20.78 0.60
CA ALA A 56 -19.61 21.34 1.54
C ALA A 56 -19.78 20.52 2.84
N PRO A 57 -19.82 19.17 2.82
CA PRO A 57 -19.88 18.39 4.07
C PRO A 57 -18.65 18.59 4.97
N LEU A 58 -17.45 18.64 4.39
CA LEU A 58 -16.20 18.87 5.13
C LEU A 58 -16.16 20.28 5.75
N LEU A 59 -16.57 21.29 5.00
CA LEU A 59 -16.63 22.67 5.49
C LEU A 59 -17.64 22.82 6.61
N ARG A 60 -18.81 22.17 6.50
CA ARG A 60 -19.83 22.15 7.54
C ARG A 60 -19.36 21.52 8.84
N ALA A 61 -18.55 20.45 8.77
CA ALA A 61 -17.94 19.86 9.96
C ALA A 61 -17.02 20.84 10.70
N SER A 62 -16.38 21.76 9.97
CA SER A 62 -15.50 22.80 10.54
C SER A 62 -16.26 24.09 10.92
N LEU A 63 -17.41 24.34 10.29
CA LEU A 63 -18.19 25.57 10.40
C LEU A 63 -19.66 25.23 10.73
N PRO A 64 -20.05 25.19 12.02
CA PRO A 64 -21.44 24.90 12.43
C PRO A 64 -22.49 25.88 11.88
N HIS A 65 -22.05 27.08 11.48
CA HIS A 65 -22.88 28.14 10.91
C HIS A 65 -22.90 28.12 9.37
N PHE A 66 -22.43 27.02 8.74
CA PHE A 66 -22.48 26.80 7.31
C PHE A 66 -23.83 26.19 6.90
N LEU A 67 -24.62 26.95 6.16
CA LEU A 67 -25.95 26.59 5.67
C LEU A 67 -25.91 26.33 4.18
N THR A 68 -26.56 25.25 3.73
CA THR A 68 -26.67 24.90 2.31
C THR A 68 -28.10 25.08 1.81
N LEU A 69 -28.27 25.75 0.67
CA LEU A 69 -29.56 25.74 -0.04
C LEU A 69 -29.79 24.39 -0.72
N GLY A 70 -30.94 23.77 -0.44
CA GLY A 70 -31.33 22.50 -1.04
C GLY A 70 -32.69 21.99 -0.54
N ASP A 71 -32.89 20.69 -0.65
CA ASP A 71 -34.03 20.01 -0.04
C ASP A 71 -33.92 20.02 1.49
N TYR A 72 -35.06 19.90 2.18
CA TYR A 72 -35.11 19.99 3.64
C TYR A 72 -34.38 18.79 4.30
N ASP A 73 -33.25 19.09 4.92
CA ASP A 73 -32.38 18.14 5.62
C ASP A 73 -31.64 18.88 6.77
N PRO A 74 -32.32 19.09 7.90
CA PRO A 74 -31.82 19.90 9.02
C PRO A 74 -30.57 19.29 9.68
N ASP A 75 -30.43 17.95 9.68
CA ASP A 75 -29.27 17.25 10.24
C ASP A 75 -27.98 17.64 9.51
N HIS A 76 -28.09 17.84 8.20
CA HIS A 76 -26.99 18.34 7.36
C HIS A 76 -27.08 19.84 7.10
N ARG A 77 -27.77 20.61 7.95
CA ARG A 77 -27.94 22.07 7.84
C ARG A 77 -28.29 22.53 6.41
N THR A 78 -29.09 21.74 5.71
CA THR A 78 -29.49 21.95 4.33
C THR A 78 -30.99 22.16 4.28
N GLY A 79 -31.45 23.12 3.48
CA GLY A 79 -32.88 23.31 3.36
C GLY A 79 -33.32 24.39 2.39
N PRO A 80 -34.63 24.51 2.19
CA PRO A 80 -35.20 25.49 1.28
C PRO A 80 -35.00 26.91 1.81
N ALA A 81 -35.16 27.89 0.93
CA ALA A 81 -34.96 29.31 1.25
C ALA A 81 -35.71 29.80 2.51
N ILE A 82 -36.95 29.35 2.73
CA ILE A 82 -37.72 29.72 3.92
C ILE A 82 -37.08 29.17 5.20
N TRP A 83 -36.62 27.91 5.17
CA TRP A 83 -35.92 27.31 6.29
C TRP A 83 -34.60 28.03 6.58
N ILE A 84 -33.83 28.36 5.54
CA ILE A 84 -32.61 29.17 5.68
C ILE A 84 -32.90 30.51 6.35
N LYS A 85 -33.98 31.22 5.99
CA LYS A 85 -34.33 32.49 6.67
C LYS A 85 -34.56 32.31 8.16
N CYS A 86 -35.24 31.23 8.55
CA CYS A 86 -35.47 30.92 9.96
C CYS A 86 -34.16 30.60 10.70
N MET A 87 -33.25 29.86 10.05
CA MET A 87 -31.90 29.60 10.55
C MET A 87 -31.10 30.90 10.75
N LEU A 88 -31.06 31.77 9.75
CA LEU A 88 -30.39 33.09 9.82
C LEU A 88 -31.00 34.00 10.90
N ALA A 89 -32.31 33.90 11.13
CA ALA A 89 -33.01 34.64 12.17
C ALA A 89 -32.85 34.03 13.58
N HIS A 90 -32.16 32.90 13.73
CA HIS A 90 -32.05 32.12 14.97
C HIS A 90 -33.41 31.79 15.60
N THR A 91 -34.43 31.51 14.77
CA THR A 91 -35.76 31.13 15.27
C THR A 91 -35.94 29.62 15.42
N LEU A 92 -34.96 28.84 14.96
CA LEU A 92 -34.96 27.38 14.99
C LEU A 92 -33.93 26.86 16.01
N PRO A 93 -34.20 25.72 16.68
CA PRO A 93 -33.28 25.15 17.66
C PRO A 93 -31.94 24.71 17.05
N GLU A 94 -31.93 24.34 15.76
CA GLU A 94 -30.73 23.95 15.03
C GLU A 94 -29.78 25.14 14.77
N ALA A 95 -30.23 26.38 14.97
CA ALA A 95 -29.40 27.59 14.87
C ALA A 95 -28.60 27.83 16.16
N ASP A 96 -27.81 26.83 16.54
CA ASP A 96 -27.09 26.67 17.81
C ASP A 96 -25.70 27.36 17.87
N TRP A 97 -25.31 28.10 16.82
CA TRP A 97 -24.08 28.87 16.82
C TRP A 97 -24.21 30.22 17.55
N PRO A 98 -23.09 30.83 18.01
CA PRO A 98 -23.13 32.13 18.69
C PRO A 98 -23.77 33.22 17.82
N LYS A 99 -24.62 34.07 18.41
CA LYS A 99 -25.30 35.18 17.68
C LYS A 99 -24.34 36.22 17.08
N THR A 100 -23.09 36.26 17.56
CA THR A 100 -22.04 37.13 17.03
C THR A 100 -21.38 36.56 15.77
N THR A 101 -21.60 35.29 15.48
CA THR A 101 -21.03 34.60 14.32
C THR A 101 -21.88 34.90 13.08
N ILE A 102 -21.23 35.36 12.02
CA ILE A 102 -21.89 35.61 10.74
C ILE A 102 -22.00 34.28 10.00
N PRO A 103 -23.23 33.80 9.70
CA PRO A 103 -23.43 32.53 9.02
C PRO A 103 -22.93 32.56 7.57
N ILE A 104 -22.48 31.42 7.07
CA ILE A 104 -22.08 31.23 5.66
C ILE A 104 -23.22 30.52 4.95
N LEU A 105 -23.75 31.14 3.91
CA LEU A 105 -24.84 30.62 3.09
C LEU A 105 -24.29 30.17 1.72
N TYR A 106 -24.14 28.87 1.55
CA TYR A 106 -23.71 28.24 0.31
C TYR A 106 -24.89 27.91 -0.60
N LEU A 107 -24.80 28.34 -1.86
CA LEU A 107 -25.89 28.31 -2.83
C LEU A 107 -25.50 27.51 -4.09
N PRO A 108 -25.53 26.17 -4.03
CA PRO A 108 -25.20 25.33 -5.17
C PRO A 108 -26.22 25.50 -6.30
N GLY A 109 -25.74 25.71 -7.54
CA GLY A 109 -26.57 25.92 -8.74
C GLY A 109 -27.10 27.35 -8.91
N VAL A 110 -26.72 28.27 -8.02
CA VAL A 110 -27.17 29.67 -8.03
C VAL A 110 -25.98 30.57 -8.31
N SER A 111 -26.13 31.48 -9.26
CA SER A 111 -25.14 32.52 -9.53
C SER A 111 -25.48 33.79 -8.75
N ARG A 112 -24.51 34.70 -8.60
CA ARG A 112 -24.78 36.04 -8.08
C ARG A 112 -25.87 36.78 -8.87
N GLN A 113 -25.94 36.60 -10.19
CA GLN A 113 -26.93 37.28 -11.04
C GLN A 113 -28.35 36.81 -10.75
N ASP A 114 -28.53 35.51 -10.46
CA ASP A 114 -29.84 34.92 -10.13
C ASP A 114 -30.46 35.55 -8.87
N LEU A 115 -29.64 36.03 -7.93
CA LEU A 115 -30.09 36.74 -6.73
C LEU A 115 -30.30 38.25 -6.93
N ARG A 116 -29.54 38.88 -7.83
CA ARG A 116 -29.62 40.33 -8.07
C ARG A 116 -30.79 40.74 -8.95
N ALA A 117 -31.18 39.89 -9.89
CA ALA A 117 -32.29 40.17 -10.79
C ALA A 117 -33.63 39.92 -10.08
N VAL A 118 -34.07 40.84 -9.22
CA VAL A 118 -35.28 40.65 -8.37
C VAL A 118 -36.52 40.27 -9.18
N ASP A 119 -36.72 40.90 -10.34
CA ASP A 119 -37.87 40.63 -11.22
C ASP A 119 -37.81 39.27 -11.93
N ALA A 120 -36.60 38.74 -12.14
CA ALA A 120 -36.35 37.45 -12.80
C ALA A 120 -35.88 36.35 -11.82
N CYS A 121 -35.87 36.64 -10.52
CA CYS A 121 -35.36 35.73 -9.50
C CYS A 121 -36.29 34.51 -9.39
N PRO A 122 -35.76 33.27 -9.51
CA PRO A 122 -36.56 32.06 -9.39
C PRO A 122 -37.40 32.05 -8.12
N LYS A 123 -38.68 31.66 -8.22
CA LYS A 123 -39.63 31.64 -7.07
C LYS A 123 -39.05 31.01 -5.79
N PRO A 124 -38.32 29.88 -5.83
CA PRO A 124 -37.75 29.28 -4.62
C PRO A 124 -36.66 30.13 -3.95
N LEU A 125 -36.00 31.04 -4.69
CA LEU A 125 -34.90 31.88 -4.19
C LEU A 125 -35.36 33.25 -3.70
N GLN A 126 -36.55 33.71 -4.13
CA GLN A 126 -37.10 35.02 -3.76
C GLN A 126 -37.04 35.36 -2.26
N PRO A 127 -37.27 34.42 -1.32
CA PRO A 127 -37.16 34.74 0.10
C PRO A 127 -35.76 35.21 0.52
N LEU A 128 -34.72 34.74 -0.16
CA LEU A 128 -33.31 35.08 0.08
C LEU A 128 -32.83 36.28 -0.73
N ALA A 129 -33.63 36.81 -1.68
CA ALA A 129 -33.22 37.92 -2.54
C ALA A 129 -32.86 39.19 -1.76
N GLU A 130 -33.46 39.39 -0.58
CA GLU A 130 -33.15 40.53 0.32
C GLU A 130 -31.71 40.50 0.85
N LEU A 131 -31.10 39.30 0.95
CA LEU A 131 -29.73 39.15 1.44
C LEU A 131 -28.71 39.85 0.55
N GLN A 132 -29.04 40.16 -0.71
CA GLN A 132 -28.15 40.97 -1.55
C GLN A 132 -27.88 42.37 -0.98
N TYR A 133 -28.78 42.89 -0.13
CA TYR A 133 -28.67 44.21 0.49
C TYR A 133 -28.14 44.15 1.93
N ARG A 134 -28.37 43.04 2.63
CA ARG A 134 -28.04 42.88 4.05
C ARG A 134 -26.87 41.94 4.33
N GLY A 135 -26.53 41.07 3.38
CA GLY A 135 -25.39 40.17 3.42
C GLY A 135 -24.22 40.68 2.59
N ILE A 136 -23.14 39.91 2.58
CA ILE A 136 -21.95 40.18 1.77
C ILE A 136 -21.69 39.01 0.83
N PHE A 137 -21.47 39.29 -0.45
CA PHE A 137 -21.13 38.24 -1.42
C PHE A 137 -19.64 37.87 -1.30
N TRP A 138 -19.36 36.59 -1.12
CA TRP A 138 -18.04 36.05 -1.37
C TRP A 138 -17.83 35.90 -2.87
N SER A 139 -17.22 36.91 -3.47
CA SER A 139 -16.98 37.00 -4.92
C SER A 139 -15.60 37.60 -5.20
N GLN A 140 -15.09 37.36 -6.41
CA GLN A 140 -13.87 38.00 -6.91
C GLN A 140 -14.04 39.53 -6.96
N GLN A 141 -12.93 40.28 -7.05
CA GLN A 141 -12.96 41.74 -7.20
C GLN A 141 -13.76 42.20 -8.44
N ASN A 142 -13.72 41.42 -9.52
CA ASN A 142 -14.51 41.66 -10.74
C ASN A 142 -16.00 41.31 -10.61
N GLY A 143 -16.42 40.82 -9.44
CA GLY A 143 -17.79 40.47 -9.11
C GLY A 143 -18.27 39.10 -9.58
N ARG A 144 -17.41 38.28 -10.19
CA ARG A 144 -17.69 36.89 -10.57
C ARG A 144 -17.61 35.94 -9.37
N ASP A 145 -18.29 34.81 -9.50
CA ASP A 145 -18.31 33.75 -8.49
C ASP A 145 -16.92 33.08 -8.39
N TRP A 146 -16.59 32.54 -7.22
CA TRP A 146 -15.34 31.79 -7.01
C TRP A 146 -15.51 30.35 -7.51
N THR A 147 -15.01 30.06 -8.72
CA THR A 147 -14.77 28.67 -9.15
C THR A 147 -13.54 28.10 -8.45
N VAL A 148 -13.39 26.77 -8.40
CA VAL A 148 -12.20 26.12 -7.83
C VAL A 148 -10.94 26.64 -8.53
N PHE A 149 -10.95 26.66 -9.87
CA PHE A 149 -9.85 27.19 -10.67
C PHE A 149 -9.53 28.66 -10.34
N ALA A 150 -10.55 29.52 -10.25
CA ALA A 150 -10.34 30.93 -9.92
C ALA A 150 -9.75 31.10 -8.52
N PHE A 151 -10.21 30.30 -7.55
CA PHE A 151 -9.70 30.34 -6.18
C PHE A 151 -8.24 29.88 -6.09
N LEU A 152 -7.83 28.87 -6.86
CA LEU A 152 -6.41 28.47 -6.91
C LEU A 152 -5.54 29.52 -7.61
N LYS A 153 -5.99 30.06 -8.75
CA LYS A 153 -5.17 30.90 -9.64
C LYS A 153 -5.11 32.38 -9.27
N SER A 154 -6.18 32.94 -8.71
CA SER A 154 -6.27 34.39 -8.51
C SER A 154 -5.22 34.89 -7.52
N LYS A 155 -4.64 36.06 -7.79
CA LYS A 155 -3.72 36.75 -6.88
C LYS A 155 -4.40 37.21 -5.59
N ASP A 156 -5.71 37.39 -5.63
CA ASP A 156 -6.53 37.78 -4.48
C ASP A 156 -6.86 36.58 -3.56
N SER A 157 -6.45 35.37 -3.93
CA SER A 157 -6.60 34.14 -3.16
C SER A 157 -5.26 33.41 -3.05
N LEU A 158 -5.08 32.24 -3.67
CA LEU A 158 -3.88 31.40 -3.49
C LEU A 158 -2.70 31.75 -4.42
N GLY A 159 -2.98 32.39 -5.56
CA GLY A 159 -1.97 32.86 -6.51
C GLY A 159 -1.14 31.76 -7.16
N LEU A 160 -1.68 30.55 -7.34
CA LEU A 160 -0.98 29.41 -7.94
C LEU A 160 -0.95 29.51 -9.47
N ASP A 161 0.08 28.92 -10.08
CA ASP A 161 0.14 28.79 -11.54
C ASP A 161 -0.61 27.52 -11.98
N VAL A 162 -1.87 27.66 -12.41
CA VAL A 162 -2.72 26.53 -12.85
C VAL A 162 -3.00 26.63 -14.34
N ALA A 163 -2.76 25.53 -15.06
CA ALA A 163 -3.11 25.41 -16.47
C ALA A 163 -4.64 25.45 -16.68
N GLN A 164 -5.06 26.03 -17.80
CA GLN A 164 -6.48 26.29 -18.10
C GLN A 164 -7.07 25.31 -19.13
N ASP A 165 -6.32 24.28 -19.52
CA ASP A 165 -6.83 23.26 -20.44
C ASP A 165 -7.91 22.39 -19.75
N ASN A 166 -8.81 21.81 -20.56
CA ASN A 166 -9.94 21.05 -20.06
C ASN A 166 -9.53 19.80 -19.25
N ASN A 167 -8.37 19.20 -19.57
CA ASN A 167 -7.89 18.03 -18.86
C ASN A 167 -7.49 18.41 -17.43
N THR A 168 -6.72 19.50 -17.29
CA THR A 168 -6.32 20.04 -15.98
C THR A 168 -7.54 20.44 -15.13
N LEU A 169 -8.52 21.14 -15.72
CA LEU A 169 -9.75 21.52 -15.01
C LEU A 169 -10.55 20.30 -14.52
N THR A 170 -10.62 19.25 -15.33
CA THR A 170 -11.33 18.02 -14.97
C THR A 170 -10.59 17.26 -13.85
N ALA A 171 -9.27 17.11 -13.96
CA ALA A 171 -8.43 16.46 -12.96
C ALA A 171 -8.46 17.21 -11.60
N MET A 172 -8.45 18.54 -11.64
CA MET A 172 -8.57 19.41 -10.46
C MET A 172 -9.90 19.19 -9.73
N LEU A 173 -11.03 19.13 -10.45
CA LEU A 173 -12.33 18.86 -9.82
C LEU A 173 -12.43 17.42 -9.31
N GLY A 174 -11.86 16.45 -10.03
CA GLY A 174 -11.85 15.04 -9.63
C GLY A 174 -11.00 14.75 -8.38
N SER A 175 -9.99 15.58 -8.11
CA SER A 175 -9.09 15.49 -6.94
C SER A 175 -9.43 16.48 -5.83
N LEU A 176 -10.57 17.19 -5.92
CA LEU A 176 -10.89 18.32 -5.05
C LEU A 176 -10.85 17.98 -3.55
N TYR A 177 -11.25 16.76 -3.18
CA TYR A 177 -11.22 16.30 -1.79
C TYR A 177 -9.79 16.21 -1.25
N GLN A 178 -8.88 15.53 -1.96
CA GLN A 178 -7.47 15.39 -1.61
C GLN A 178 -6.74 16.73 -1.70
N LEU A 179 -7.07 17.53 -2.72
CA LEU A 179 -6.54 18.88 -2.91
C LEU A 179 -6.82 19.77 -1.71
N ALA A 180 -8.01 19.66 -1.10
CA ALA A 180 -8.39 20.44 0.07
C ALA A 180 -7.43 20.23 1.26
N ASP A 181 -6.93 19.00 1.45
CA ASP A 181 -5.97 18.66 2.52
C ASP A 181 -4.51 18.84 2.12
N THR A 182 -4.21 19.23 0.86
CA THR A 182 -2.84 19.43 0.39
C THR A 182 -2.25 20.75 0.90
N PRO A 183 -1.02 20.76 1.44
CA PRO A 183 -0.32 22.00 1.79
C PRO A 183 -0.07 22.89 0.59
N ILE A 184 -0.35 24.19 0.71
CA ILE A 184 -0.18 25.17 -0.38
C ILE A 184 1.29 25.26 -0.83
N THR A 185 2.23 24.99 0.07
CA THR A 185 3.67 24.96 -0.23
C THR A 185 4.04 23.90 -1.27
N GLU A 186 3.36 22.76 -1.28
CA GLU A 186 3.59 21.68 -2.25
C GLU A 186 3.08 22.05 -3.65
N LEU A 187 2.10 22.95 -3.72
CA LEU A 187 1.47 23.39 -4.95
C LEU A 187 2.14 24.63 -5.57
N ARG A 188 3.12 25.23 -4.88
CA ARG A 188 3.83 26.44 -5.32
C ARG A 188 5.13 26.10 -6.06
N GLY A 189 5.66 27.09 -6.78
CA GLY A 189 6.97 27.02 -7.43
C GLY A 189 7.02 26.31 -8.78
N HIS A 190 5.89 25.77 -9.25
CA HIS A 190 5.77 25.15 -10.57
C HIS A 190 4.36 25.34 -11.12
N ARG A 191 4.19 25.04 -12.42
CA ARG A 191 2.89 25.06 -13.08
C ARG A 191 2.14 23.76 -12.81
N LEU A 192 0.93 23.88 -12.28
CA LEU A 192 0.02 22.78 -12.00
C LEU A 192 -0.75 22.40 -13.27
N GLU A 193 -0.56 21.16 -13.68
CA GLU A 193 -1.22 20.53 -14.82
C GLU A 193 -2.01 19.30 -14.34
N ALA A 194 -2.74 18.65 -15.26
CA ALA A 194 -3.55 17.48 -14.94
C ALA A 194 -2.79 16.42 -14.12
N GLU A 195 -1.52 16.16 -14.48
CA GLU A 195 -0.67 15.17 -13.82
C GLU A 195 -0.46 15.45 -12.33
N ASN A 196 -0.32 16.73 -11.93
CA ASN A 196 -0.15 17.09 -10.53
C ASN A 196 -1.41 16.76 -9.70
N PHE A 197 -2.59 17.04 -10.23
CA PHE A 197 -3.86 16.72 -9.59
C PHE A 197 -4.14 15.21 -9.54
N HIS A 198 -3.74 14.49 -10.58
CA HIS A 198 -3.78 13.02 -10.62
C HIS A 198 -2.84 12.39 -9.58
N ALA A 199 -1.65 12.97 -9.36
CA ALA A 199 -0.72 12.49 -8.35
C ALA A 199 -1.30 12.58 -6.92
N LEU A 200 -2.18 13.56 -6.64
CA LEU A 200 -2.87 13.66 -5.34
C LEU A 200 -3.83 12.49 -5.08
N LEU A 201 -4.42 11.92 -6.13
CA LEU A 201 -5.31 10.75 -6.02
C LEU A 201 -4.54 9.45 -5.84
N ASN A 202 -3.34 9.37 -6.40
CA ASN A 202 -2.49 8.18 -6.38
C ASN A 202 -1.08 8.53 -5.87
N PRO A 203 -0.92 8.75 -4.55
CA PRO A 203 0.37 9.14 -3.97
C PRO A 203 1.44 8.04 -4.08
N ASP A 204 1.04 6.78 -4.26
CA ASP A 204 1.94 5.65 -4.49
C ASP A 204 1.57 4.93 -5.80
N PRO A 205 2.10 5.40 -6.96
CA PRO A 205 1.76 4.85 -8.26
C PRO A 205 2.27 3.41 -8.44
N VAL A 206 3.38 3.04 -7.76
CA VAL A 206 3.91 1.67 -7.79
C VAL A 206 2.94 0.72 -7.10
N ARG A 207 2.43 1.08 -5.93
CA ARG A 207 1.43 0.28 -5.23
C ARG A 207 0.14 0.12 -6.03
N SER A 208 -0.38 1.21 -6.61
CA SER A 208 -1.57 1.14 -7.46
C SER A 208 -1.35 0.24 -8.68
N LEU A 209 -0.18 0.29 -9.30
CA LEU A 209 0.18 -0.57 -10.42
C LEU A 209 0.28 -2.05 -10.01
N LEU A 210 0.91 -2.36 -8.87
CA LEU A 210 0.98 -3.74 -8.35
C LEU A 210 -0.40 -4.28 -7.96
N GLN A 211 -1.27 -3.43 -7.40
CA GLN A 211 -2.65 -3.81 -7.08
C GLN A 211 -3.44 -4.13 -8.36
N TRP A 212 -3.29 -3.29 -9.40
CA TRP A 212 -3.90 -3.52 -10.69
C TRP A 212 -3.38 -4.78 -11.37
N LEU A 213 -2.06 -5.03 -11.37
CA LEU A 213 -1.47 -6.27 -11.93
C LEU A 213 -1.95 -7.53 -11.22
N ASN A 214 -2.23 -7.44 -9.92
CA ASN A 214 -2.74 -8.55 -9.14
C ASN A 214 -4.20 -8.90 -9.44
N ASP A 215 -5.05 -7.88 -9.68
CA ASP A 215 -6.46 -8.07 -10.04
C ASP A 215 -6.97 -6.92 -10.93
N PRO A 216 -6.74 -7.00 -12.26
CA PRO A 216 -7.11 -5.93 -13.18
C PRO A 216 -8.62 -5.67 -13.22
N GLN A 217 -9.43 -6.73 -13.23
CA GLN A 217 -10.89 -6.66 -13.33
C GLN A 217 -11.53 -6.14 -12.04
N GLY A 218 -11.03 -6.59 -10.88
CA GLY A 218 -11.48 -6.10 -9.59
C GLY A 218 -11.14 -4.62 -9.39
N CYS A 219 -9.92 -4.20 -9.76
CA CYS A 219 -9.53 -2.79 -9.67
C CYS A 219 -10.40 -1.90 -10.57
N GLN A 220 -10.65 -2.31 -11.82
CA GLN A 220 -11.50 -1.54 -12.73
C GLN A 220 -12.95 -1.39 -12.23
N SER A 221 -13.46 -2.38 -11.48
CA SER A 221 -14.81 -2.34 -10.92
C SER A 221 -14.91 -1.54 -9.62
N GLN A 222 -13.83 -1.52 -8.83
CA GLN A 222 -13.80 -0.89 -7.51
C GLN A 222 -13.36 0.58 -7.55
N TRP A 223 -12.48 0.93 -8.48
CA TRP A 223 -11.97 2.30 -8.59
C TRP A 223 -13.02 3.21 -9.21
N ASP A 224 -13.16 4.39 -8.64
CA ASP A 224 -14.04 5.40 -9.22
C ASP A 224 -13.46 5.91 -10.57
N PRO A 225 -14.30 6.51 -11.43
CA PRO A 225 -13.85 6.97 -12.74
C PRO A 225 -12.68 7.96 -12.70
N ASN A 226 -12.57 8.78 -11.65
CA ASN A 226 -11.48 9.76 -11.53
C ASN A 226 -10.17 9.06 -11.15
N GLN A 227 -10.23 8.12 -10.20
CA GLN A 227 -9.09 7.30 -9.82
C GLN A 227 -8.58 6.44 -11.00
N TRP A 228 -9.48 5.82 -11.77
CA TRP A 228 -9.12 5.05 -12.96
C TRP A 228 -8.43 5.91 -14.03
N ASN A 229 -9.03 7.06 -14.36
CA ASN A 229 -8.43 7.97 -15.35
C ASN A 229 -7.06 8.49 -14.88
N SER A 230 -6.93 8.77 -13.59
CA SER A 230 -5.66 9.14 -12.98
C SER A 230 -4.60 8.07 -13.12
N PHE A 231 -4.96 6.82 -12.82
CA PHE A 231 -4.06 5.69 -12.96
C PHE A 231 -3.60 5.52 -14.41
N CYS A 232 -4.52 5.53 -15.37
CA CYS A 232 -4.19 5.44 -16.79
C CYS A 232 -3.26 6.56 -17.25
N SER A 233 -3.49 7.80 -16.79
CA SER A 233 -2.61 8.93 -17.10
C SER A 233 -1.19 8.70 -16.56
N ILE A 234 -1.06 8.24 -15.31
CA ILE A 234 0.24 7.97 -14.68
C ILE A 234 0.96 6.83 -15.41
N CYS A 235 0.25 5.76 -15.79
CA CYS A 235 0.81 4.66 -16.56
C CYS A 235 1.40 5.14 -17.89
N LYS A 236 0.71 6.04 -18.60
CA LYS A 236 1.18 6.61 -19.88
C LYS A 236 2.44 7.44 -19.70
N THR A 237 2.44 8.39 -18.76
CA THR A 237 3.56 9.32 -18.57
C THR A 237 4.76 8.62 -17.95
N SER A 238 4.57 7.83 -16.88
CA SER A 238 5.67 7.28 -16.09
C SER A 238 6.14 5.90 -16.57
N TYR A 239 5.27 5.08 -17.15
CA TYR A 239 5.58 3.69 -17.49
C TYR A 239 5.52 3.38 -18.99
N THR A 240 5.17 4.39 -19.81
CA THR A 240 4.97 4.26 -21.27
C THR A 240 4.12 3.03 -21.58
N PHE A 241 2.99 2.93 -20.88
CA PHE A 241 2.07 1.80 -20.89
C PHE A 241 0.64 2.32 -20.72
N ASP A 242 -0.30 1.80 -21.49
CA ASP A 242 -1.72 2.11 -21.34
C ASP A 242 -2.50 0.88 -20.87
N PRO A 243 -3.00 0.86 -19.61
CA PRO A 243 -3.80 -0.25 -19.08
C PRO A 243 -5.03 -0.58 -19.92
N GLN A 244 -5.58 0.39 -20.66
CA GLN A 244 -6.80 0.21 -21.43
C GLN A 244 -6.55 -0.39 -22.82
N THR A 245 -5.42 -0.07 -23.47
CA THR A 245 -5.12 -0.55 -24.83
C THR A 245 -4.17 -1.73 -24.85
N ASP A 246 -3.19 -1.74 -23.96
CA ASP A 246 -2.10 -2.71 -23.98
C ASP A 246 -2.45 -3.98 -23.18
N GLY A 247 -3.35 -3.85 -22.18
CA GLY A 247 -3.89 -4.96 -21.40
C GLY A 247 -2.91 -5.58 -20.39
N GLU A 248 -3.36 -6.60 -19.65
CA GLU A 248 -2.59 -7.14 -18.53
C GLU A 248 -1.33 -7.92 -18.96
N ILE A 249 -1.35 -8.58 -20.13
CA ILE A 249 -0.24 -9.42 -20.60
C ILE A 249 1.00 -8.57 -20.90
N VAL A 250 0.83 -7.45 -21.60
CA VAL A 250 1.93 -6.51 -21.89
C VAL A 250 2.50 -5.93 -20.60
N ALA A 251 1.65 -5.67 -19.62
CA ALA A 251 2.07 -5.19 -18.30
C ALA A 251 2.89 -6.25 -17.54
N GLY A 252 2.48 -7.52 -17.60
CA GLY A 252 3.23 -8.64 -17.06
C GLY A 252 4.59 -8.81 -17.73
N GLU A 253 4.67 -8.62 -19.04
CA GLU A 253 5.93 -8.64 -19.79
C GLU A 253 6.88 -7.51 -19.36
N LYS A 254 6.35 -6.27 -19.24
CA LYS A 254 7.11 -5.11 -18.74
C LYS A 254 7.59 -5.31 -17.30
N LEU A 255 6.77 -5.90 -16.43
CA LEU A 255 7.16 -6.24 -15.06
C LEU A 255 8.33 -7.25 -15.05
N GLY A 256 8.21 -8.35 -15.80
CA GLY A 256 9.23 -9.41 -15.84
C GLY A 256 10.54 -8.97 -16.49
N SER A 257 10.47 -8.09 -17.49
CA SER A 257 11.65 -7.51 -18.17
C SER A 257 12.40 -6.45 -17.34
N ARG A 258 11.78 -5.91 -16.27
CA ARG A 258 12.41 -4.98 -15.32
C ARG A 258 13.08 -3.76 -15.98
N GLN A 259 12.52 -3.28 -17.10
CA GLN A 259 13.11 -2.17 -17.84
C GLN A 259 12.67 -0.81 -17.30
N SER A 260 13.60 0.14 -17.21
CA SER A 260 13.32 1.52 -16.78
C SER A 260 12.59 1.57 -15.42
N ASN A 261 11.47 2.30 -15.32
CA ASN A 261 10.71 2.46 -14.09
C ASN A 261 10.06 1.16 -13.59
N TRP A 262 9.99 0.11 -14.42
CA TRP A 262 9.48 -1.21 -14.01
C TRP A 262 10.45 -1.98 -13.09
N ALA A 263 11.74 -1.61 -13.07
CA ALA A 263 12.69 -2.18 -12.11
C ALA A 263 12.27 -1.89 -10.66
N ASN A 264 11.84 -0.65 -10.37
CA ASN A 264 11.35 -0.26 -9.05
C ASN A 264 10.06 -1.02 -8.67
N VAL A 265 9.15 -1.17 -9.64
CA VAL A 265 7.91 -1.94 -9.45
C VAL A 265 8.22 -3.39 -9.09
N TRP A 266 9.20 -3.99 -9.77
CA TRP A 266 9.68 -5.32 -9.44
C TRP A 266 10.29 -5.40 -8.06
N ASP A 267 11.15 -4.46 -7.68
CA ASP A 267 11.82 -4.47 -6.38
C ASP A 267 10.79 -4.36 -5.24
N ARG A 268 9.76 -3.53 -5.40
CA ARG A 268 8.62 -3.44 -4.47
C ARG A 268 7.80 -4.73 -4.40
N PHE A 269 7.60 -5.41 -5.52
CA PHE A 269 6.97 -6.73 -5.52
C PHE A 269 7.84 -7.76 -4.77
N ALA A 270 9.15 -7.75 -5.01
CA ALA A 270 10.11 -8.66 -4.39
C ALA A 270 10.22 -8.47 -2.87
N GLU A 271 9.98 -7.26 -2.35
CA GLU A 271 9.90 -7.00 -0.90
C GLU A 271 8.75 -7.75 -0.21
N ALA A 272 7.59 -7.91 -0.88
CA ALA A 272 6.39 -8.49 -0.29
C ALA A 272 5.54 -9.28 -1.30
N PRO A 273 6.05 -10.40 -1.85
CA PRO A 273 5.39 -11.11 -2.95
C PRO A 273 4.05 -11.74 -2.54
N ASN A 274 3.92 -12.15 -1.26
CA ASN A 274 2.69 -12.74 -0.71
C ASN A 274 1.48 -11.78 -0.72
N ARG A 275 1.71 -10.47 -0.85
CA ARG A 275 0.63 -9.46 -0.93
C ARG A 275 -0.09 -9.49 -2.28
N TYR A 276 0.56 -10.06 -3.31
CA TYR A 276 0.09 -10.03 -4.69
C TYR A 276 0.05 -11.44 -5.31
N PRO A 277 -0.86 -12.31 -4.85
CA PRO A 277 -0.93 -13.72 -5.28
C PRO A 277 -1.27 -13.93 -6.76
N GLY A 278 -1.85 -12.95 -7.45
CA GLY A 278 -2.19 -13.01 -8.87
C GLY A 278 -1.01 -12.76 -9.81
N ILE A 279 0.03 -12.06 -9.34
CA ILE A 279 1.19 -11.69 -10.17
C ILE A 279 1.98 -12.91 -10.69
N PRO A 280 2.25 -13.96 -9.89
CA PRO A 280 2.93 -15.15 -10.40
C PRO A 280 2.22 -15.79 -11.61
N GLU A 281 0.89 -15.88 -11.58
CA GLU A 281 0.12 -16.45 -12.71
C GLU A 281 0.12 -15.50 -13.91
N LEU A 282 0.07 -14.19 -13.69
CA LEU A 282 0.23 -13.21 -14.75
C LEU A 282 1.60 -13.35 -15.44
N LEU A 283 2.68 -13.48 -14.66
CA LEU A 283 4.03 -13.68 -15.19
C LEU A 283 4.15 -14.99 -15.98
N ARG A 284 3.45 -16.05 -15.56
CA ARG A 284 3.39 -17.29 -16.35
C ARG A 284 2.81 -17.06 -17.74
N ARG A 285 1.70 -16.32 -17.83
CA ARG A 285 1.00 -16.01 -19.08
C ARG A 285 1.75 -15.00 -19.96
N SER A 286 2.66 -14.21 -19.37
CA SER A 286 3.31 -13.06 -20.03
C SER A 286 4.78 -13.27 -20.35
N LYS A 287 5.29 -14.50 -20.23
CA LYS A 287 6.69 -14.82 -20.53
C LYS A 287 6.93 -14.67 -22.05
N PRO A 288 7.88 -13.83 -22.48
CA PRO A 288 8.23 -13.71 -23.90
C PRO A 288 8.94 -14.97 -24.39
N ASP A 289 8.89 -15.24 -25.70
CA ASP A 289 9.53 -16.42 -26.31
C ASP A 289 11.06 -16.43 -26.11
N ALA A 290 11.67 -15.25 -26.10
CA ALA A 290 13.10 -15.05 -25.87
C ALA A 290 13.34 -14.01 -24.77
N PRO A 291 13.24 -14.40 -23.48
CA PRO A 291 13.51 -13.49 -22.37
C PRO A 291 14.99 -13.11 -22.31
N ASP A 292 15.27 -11.91 -21.81
CA ASP A 292 16.64 -11.45 -21.57
C ASP A 292 17.31 -12.32 -20.50
N ILE A 293 18.58 -12.67 -20.72
CA ILE A 293 19.38 -13.55 -19.86
C ILE A 293 19.47 -12.98 -18.45
N PHE A 294 19.53 -11.64 -18.33
CA PHE A 294 19.61 -10.96 -17.03
C PHE A 294 18.28 -10.98 -16.24
N THR A 295 17.16 -11.32 -16.90
CA THR A 295 15.82 -11.32 -16.29
C THR A 295 15.19 -12.71 -16.24
N LEU A 296 15.95 -13.77 -16.57
CA LEU A 296 15.49 -15.16 -16.48
C LEU A 296 14.92 -15.51 -15.09
N SER A 297 15.53 -14.97 -14.03
CA SER A 297 15.08 -15.16 -12.65
C SER A 297 13.71 -14.54 -12.33
N SER A 298 13.23 -13.60 -13.15
CA SER A 298 11.92 -12.97 -13.02
C SER A 298 10.76 -13.87 -13.47
N TRP A 299 11.04 -15.02 -14.08
CA TRP A 299 10.01 -15.89 -14.66
C TRP A 299 9.80 -17.16 -13.82
N PRO A 300 8.58 -17.43 -13.32
CA PRO A 300 8.30 -18.61 -12.51
C PRO A 300 8.72 -19.93 -13.19
N GLN A 301 8.52 -20.04 -14.50
CA GLN A 301 8.79 -21.26 -15.27
C GLN A 301 10.28 -21.63 -15.28
N GLU A 302 11.17 -20.65 -15.14
CA GLU A 302 12.61 -20.92 -15.04
C GLU A 302 12.93 -21.59 -13.70
N ASN A 303 12.34 -21.11 -12.61
CA ASN A 303 12.46 -21.76 -11.31
C ASN A 303 11.84 -23.17 -11.31
N GLU A 304 10.68 -23.35 -11.94
CA GLU A 304 10.03 -24.67 -12.09
C GLU A 304 10.93 -25.65 -12.86
N THR A 305 11.59 -25.18 -13.93
CA THR A 305 12.54 -26.00 -14.72
C THR A 305 13.77 -26.39 -13.88
N GLN A 306 14.29 -25.48 -13.07
CA GLN A 306 15.42 -25.76 -12.19
C GLN A 306 15.05 -26.71 -11.04
N GLU A 307 13.83 -26.62 -10.48
CA GLU A 307 13.32 -27.61 -9.54
C GLU A 307 13.19 -28.99 -10.18
N GLU A 308 12.68 -29.09 -11.41
CA GLU A 308 12.56 -30.35 -12.14
C GLU A 308 13.93 -31.00 -12.38
N ASN A 309 14.93 -30.21 -12.78
CA ASN A 309 16.29 -30.71 -12.99
C ASN A 309 16.92 -31.18 -11.67
N LEU A 310 16.77 -30.39 -10.60
CA LEU A 310 17.25 -30.77 -9.27
C LEU A 310 16.57 -32.06 -8.77
N ARG A 311 15.28 -32.25 -9.04
CA ARG A 311 14.57 -33.50 -8.71
C ARG A 311 15.19 -34.70 -9.43
N LYS A 312 15.46 -34.57 -10.72
CA LYS A 312 16.10 -35.62 -11.53
C LYS A 312 17.50 -35.96 -10.99
N ASP A 313 18.28 -34.95 -10.63
CA ASP A 313 19.63 -35.17 -10.11
C ASP A 313 19.59 -35.87 -8.73
N LEU A 314 18.67 -35.47 -7.85
CA LEU A 314 18.50 -36.12 -6.54
C LEU A 314 18.01 -37.57 -6.64
N THR A 315 17.08 -37.86 -7.55
CA THR A 315 16.60 -39.24 -7.77
C THR A 315 17.70 -40.17 -8.29
N GLN A 316 18.63 -39.66 -9.09
CA GLN A 316 19.78 -40.43 -9.59
C GLN A 316 20.78 -40.82 -8.49
N LEU A 317 20.77 -40.13 -7.34
CA LEU A 317 21.64 -40.44 -6.19
C LEU A 317 21.28 -41.73 -5.46
N SER A 318 20.12 -42.34 -5.72
CA SER A 318 19.64 -43.54 -5.02
C SER A 318 20.62 -44.71 -5.00
N ASN A 319 21.44 -44.86 -6.04
CA ASN A 319 22.42 -45.94 -6.19
C ASN A 319 23.88 -45.48 -6.09
N ALA A 320 24.12 -44.21 -5.78
CA ALA A 320 25.47 -43.67 -5.70
C ALA A 320 26.17 -44.09 -4.39
N PRO A 321 27.47 -44.41 -4.41
CA PRO A 321 28.26 -44.56 -3.19
C PRO A 321 28.23 -43.29 -2.34
N GLN A 322 28.28 -43.42 -1.02
CA GLN A 322 28.17 -42.30 -0.07
C GLN A 322 29.15 -41.14 -0.40
N SER A 323 30.39 -41.45 -0.76
CA SER A 323 31.39 -40.45 -1.13
C SER A 323 31.03 -39.66 -2.39
N GLN A 324 30.48 -40.33 -3.40
CA GLN A 324 30.02 -39.70 -4.64
C GLN A 324 28.75 -38.86 -4.38
N ALA A 325 27.83 -39.36 -3.55
CA ALA A 325 26.64 -38.62 -3.16
C ALA A 325 26.98 -37.33 -2.41
N ILE A 326 27.96 -37.34 -1.50
CA ILE A 326 28.45 -36.13 -0.80
C ILE A 326 28.99 -35.10 -1.80
N GLN A 327 29.83 -35.53 -2.75
CA GLN A 327 30.39 -34.64 -3.78
C GLN A 327 29.30 -34.01 -4.64
N GLN A 328 28.33 -34.81 -5.11
CA GLN A 328 27.24 -34.32 -5.93
C GLN A 328 26.35 -33.34 -5.17
N ILE A 329 26.05 -33.60 -3.89
CA ILE A 329 25.24 -32.69 -3.06
C ILE A 329 25.95 -31.35 -2.87
N HIS A 330 27.28 -31.34 -2.65
CA HIS A 330 28.03 -30.08 -2.59
C HIS A 330 28.00 -29.32 -3.91
N GLN A 331 28.09 -30.01 -5.04
CA GLN A 331 27.97 -29.40 -6.36
C GLN A 331 26.58 -28.78 -6.56
N LEU A 332 25.50 -29.53 -6.29
CA LEU A 332 24.13 -29.06 -6.42
C LEU A 332 23.84 -27.89 -5.47
N GLU A 333 24.37 -27.93 -4.24
CA GLU A 333 24.23 -26.84 -3.27
C GLU A 333 24.93 -25.56 -3.77
N SER A 334 26.11 -25.67 -4.37
CA SER A 334 26.81 -24.51 -4.94
C SER A 334 26.03 -23.85 -6.08
N GLN A 335 25.29 -24.65 -6.86
CA GLN A 335 24.49 -24.16 -7.98
C GLN A 335 23.14 -23.57 -7.54
N HIS A 336 22.47 -24.19 -6.58
CA HIS A 336 21.09 -23.84 -6.22
C HIS A 336 20.94 -23.00 -4.95
N SER A 337 22.01 -22.79 -4.18
CA SER A 337 21.96 -22.04 -2.91
C SER A 337 21.34 -20.65 -3.04
N GLN A 338 21.66 -19.91 -4.11
CA GLN A 338 21.12 -18.56 -4.35
C GLN A 338 19.59 -18.57 -4.54
N ARG A 339 19.02 -19.67 -5.02
CA ARG A 339 17.57 -19.78 -5.31
C ARG A 339 16.74 -19.71 -4.03
N ARG A 340 17.30 -20.03 -2.87
CA ARG A 340 16.63 -19.87 -1.56
C ARG A 340 16.34 -18.42 -1.20
N GLN A 341 17.11 -17.47 -1.74
CA GLN A 341 16.90 -16.03 -1.54
C GLN A 341 16.01 -15.43 -2.64
N SER A 342 15.50 -16.24 -3.56
CA SER A 342 14.64 -15.77 -4.63
C SER A 342 13.22 -15.47 -4.12
N ILE A 343 12.50 -14.65 -4.88
CA ILE A 343 11.07 -14.37 -4.65
C ILE A 343 10.22 -15.65 -4.70
N TRP A 344 10.64 -16.65 -5.49
CA TRP A 344 9.94 -17.92 -5.65
C TRP A 344 10.04 -18.78 -4.41
N ALA A 345 11.21 -18.79 -3.76
CA ALA A 345 11.38 -19.45 -2.47
C ALA A 345 10.49 -18.83 -1.38
N ALA A 346 10.37 -17.49 -1.36
CA ALA A 346 9.47 -16.78 -0.44
C ALA A 346 7.97 -17.07 -0.69
N LEU A 347 7.62 -17.43 -1.93
CA LEU A 347 6.29 -17.88 -2.33
C LEU A 347 6.07 -19.39 -2.19
N GLY A 348 7.04 -20.13 -1.65
CA GLY A 348 6.97 -21.59 -1.49
C GLY A 348 7.11 -22.39 -2.79
N GLN A 349 7.62 -21.78 -3.86
CA GLN A 349 7.76 -22.40 -5.18
C GLN A 349 9.15 -23.02 -5.44
N SER A 350 10.07 -22.98 -4.46
CA SER A 350 11.40 -23.60 -4.56
C SER A 350 11.70 -24.58 -3.40
N PRO A 351 10.84 -25.59 -3.14
CA PRO A 351 10.97 -26.49 -1.99
C PRO A 351 12.24 -27.35 -2.01
N LEU A 352 12.70 -27.83 -3.17
CA LEU A 352 13.93 -28.62 -3.27
C LEU A 352 15.17 -27.78 -3.03
N ALA A 353 15.21 -26.53 -3.52
CA ALA A 353 16.30 -25.62 -3.21
C ALA A 353 16.43 -25.34 -1.70
N ASN A 354 15.30 -25.28 -0.97
CA ASN A 354 15.28 -25.18 0.49
C ASN A 354 15.77 -26.48 1.14
N ALA A 355 15.30 -27.64 0.67
CA ALA A 355 15.76 -28.95 1.15
C ALA A 355 17.27 -29.16 0.99
N MET A 356 17.88 -28.59 -0.07
CA MET A 356 19.32 -28.69 -0.33
C MET A 356 20.19 -28.14 0.80
N GLN A 357 19.75 -27.12 1.55
CA GLN A 357 20.48 -26.63 2.72
C GLN A 357 20.62 -27.71 3.81
N HIS A 358 19.54 -28.45 4.05
CA HIS A 358 19.51 -29.54 5.02
C HIS A 358 20.28 -30.76 4.50
N LEU A 359 20.17 -31.08 3.21
CA LEU A 359 20.97 -32.14 2.58
C LEU A 359 22.48 -31.84 2.60
N ALA A 360 22.89 -30.58 2.42
CA ALA A 360 24.29 -30.18 2.54
C ALA A 360 24.79 -30.30 3.98
N THR A 361 23.96 -29.95 4.97
CA THR A 361 24.26 -30.14 6.39
C THR A 361 24.40 -31.63 6.72
N LEU A 362 23.51 -32.47 6.18
CA LEU A 362 23.58 -33.92 6.28
C LEU A 362 24.88 -34.46 5.67
N ALA A 363 25.22 -34.02 4.45
CA ALA A 363 26.43 -34.42 3.75
C ALA A 363 27.71 -34.08 4.53
N GLN A 364 27.75 -32.93 5.21
CA GLN A 364 28.86 -32.56 6.10
C GLN A 364 28.93 -33.43 7.36
N GLY A 365 27.77 -33.77 7.95
CA GLY A 365 27.69 -34.55 9.17
C GLY A 365 28.11 -36.01 8.98
N VAL A 366 27.66 -36.66 7.89
CA VAL A 366 27.89 -38.09 7.64
C VAL A 366 29.35 -38.45 7.35
N VAL A 367 30.22 -37.46 7.10
CA VAL A 367 31.68 -37.67 6.97
C VAL A 367 32.28 -38.16 8.28
N THR A 368 31.73 -37.74 9.42
CA THR A 368 32.18 -38.18 10.73
C THR A 368 31.31 -39.33 11.22
N ASN A 369 31.87 -40.53 11.26
CA ASN A 369 31.19 -41.68 11.85
C ASN A 369 31.01 -41.47 13.37
N LEU A 370 29.91 -42.00 13.91
CA LEU A 370 29.66 -41.99 15.34
C LEU A 370 30.73 -42.85 16.05
N GLY A 371 31.64 -42.20 16.78
CA GLY A 371 32.79 -42.84 17.42
C GLY A 371 32.57 -43.13 18.91
N GLY A 372 33.67 -43.34 19.62
CA GLY A 372 33.67 -43.68 21.04
C GLY A 372 34.23 -45.09 21.29
N SER A 373 35.01 -45.25 22.37
CA SER A 373 35.61 -46.53 22.76
C SER A 373 34.73 -47.33 23.73
N THR A 374 33.64 -46.74 24.22
CA THR A 374 32.66 -47.35 25.11
C THR A 374 31.25 -46.90 24.73
N PRO A 375 30.19 -47.66 25.10
CA PRO A 375 28.81 -47.26 24.85
C PRO A 375 28.46 -45.87 25.41
N THR A 376 28.97 -45.51 26.59
CA THR A 376 28.75 -44.20 27.21
C THR A 376 29.36 -43.07 26.39
N GLN A 377 30.60 -43.22 25.92
CA GLN A 377 31.24 -42.22 25.06
C GLN A 377 30.53 -42.07 23.72
N MET A 378 30.03 -43.16 23.15
CA MET A 378 29.23 -43.11 21.92
C MET A 378 27.91 -42.36 22.13
N ALA A 379 27.25 -42.56 23.27
CA ALA A 379 26.03 -41.81 23.64
C ALA A 379 26.31 -40.31 23.84
N GLU A 380 27.45 -39.94 24.45
CA GLU A 380 27.89 -38.54 24.58
C GLU A 380 28.17 -37.89 23.22
N GLN A 381 28.78 -38.63 22.29
CA GLN A 381 28.98 -38.13 20.91
C GLN A 381 27.65 -37.96 20.16
N TYR A 382 26.70 -38.86 20.35
CA TYR A 382 25.38 -38.75 19.75
C TYR A 382 24.60 -37.54 20.30
N THR A 383 24.58 -37.37 21.62
CA THR A 383 23.87 -36.26 22.28
C THR A 383 24.49 -34.89 21.99
N SER A 384 25.79 -34.84 21.71
CA SER A 384 26.46 -33.58 21.34
C SER A 384 26.33 -33.22 19.85
N GLN A 385 26.49 -34.20 18.94
CA GLN A 385 26.55 -33.93 17.50
C GLN A 385 25.68 -34.86 16.64
N GLY A 386 25.57 -36.15 16.99
CA GLY A 386 24.85 -37.14 16.18
C GLY A 386 23.39 -36.77 15.90
N TRP A 387 22.66 -36.25 16.90
CA TRP A 387 21.26 -35.84 16.74
C TRP A 387 21.04 -34.76 15.67
N LYS A 388 22.06 -33.95 15.34
CA LYS A 388 21.96 -32.90 14.32
C LYS A 388 21.84 -33.49 12.91
N ILE A 389 22.44 -34.66 12.69
CA ILE A 389 22.36 -35.42 11.43
C ILE A 389 20.92 -35.89 11.25
N ASP A 390 20.34 -36.49 12.28
CA ASP A 390 18.94 -36.94 12.29
C ASP A 390 17.97 -35.77 12.12
N ALA A 391 18.22 -34.63 12.80
CA ALA A 391 17.44 -33.42 12.64
C ALA A 391 17.50 -32.88 11.20
N ALA A 392 18.68 -32.89 10.55
CA ALA A 392 18.82 -32.47 9.17
C ALA A 392 18.03 -33.35 8.20
N VAL A 393 17.94 -34.66 8.45
CA VAL A 393 17.08 -35.58 7.69
C VAL A 393 15.60 -35.18 7.81
N LEU A 394 15.12 -34.96 9.03
CA LEU A 394 13.73 -34.56 9.27
C LEU A 394 13.41 -33.20 8.62
N GLN A 395 14.32 -32.24 8.72
CA GLN A 395 14.17 -30.91 8.11
C GLN A 395 14.17 -30.96 6.58
N ALA A 396 15.03 -31.81 5.98
CA ALA A 396 15.04 -32.01 4.53
C ALA A 396 13.70 -32.59 4.04
N LEU A 397 13.13 -33.57 4.76
CA LEU A 397 11.84 -34.16 4.43
C LEU A 397 10.66 -33.20 4.67
N SER A 398 10.70 -32.37 5.71
CA SER A 398 9.64 -31.39 6.00
C SER A 398 9.63 -30.20 5.04
N SER A 399 10.68 -30.03 4.22
CA SER A 399 10.80 -28.94 3.26
C SER A 399 10.01 -29.20 1.96
N VAL A 400 9.50 -30.42 1.77
CA VAL A 400 8.86 -30.87 0.52
C VAL A 400 7.51 -31.53 0.80
N ASP A 401 6.45 -31.08 0.12
CA ASP A 401 5.10 -31.63 0.28
C ASP A 401 4.68 -32.57 -0.85
N ARG A 402 5.21 -32.39 -2.06
CA ARG A 402 4.85 -33.20 -3.23
C ARG A 402 5.51 -34.57 -3.15
N SER A 403 4.75 -35.62 -3.45
CA SER A 403 5.23 -37.01 -3.42
C SER A 403 6.49 -37.25 -4.27
N GLU A 404 6.57 -36.61 -5.44
CA GLU A 404 7.73 -36.68 -6.34
C GLU A 404 8.98 -36.04 -5.73
N ASP A 405 8.82 -34.90 -5.06
CA ASP A 405 9.89 -34.17 -4.37
C ASP A 405 10.35 -34.96 -3.14
N THR A 406 9.41 -35.50 -2.36
CA THR A 406 9.71 -36.36 -1.20
C THR A 406 10.49 -37.60 -1.64
N ALA A 407 10.14 -38.23 -2.76
CA ALA A 407 10.87 -39.39 -3.29
C ALA A 407 12.31 -39.03 -3.72
N ALA A 408 12.50 -37.86 -4.32
CA ALA A 408 13.81 -37.37 -4.71
C ALA A 408 14.72 -37.09 -3.49
N VAL A 409 14.19 -36.37 -2.50
CA VAL A 409 14.90 -36.08 -1.25
C VAL A 409 15.20 -37.36 -0.48
N ALA A 410 14.25 -38.30 -0.40
CA ALA A 410 14.46 -39.61 0.23
C ALA A 410 15.55 -40.43 -0.47
N SER A 411 15.68 -40.33 -1.79
CA SER A 411 16.74 -41.01 -2.56
C SER A 411 18.13 -40.50 -2.17
N ALA A 412 18.28 -39.17 -2.04
CA ALA A 412 19.54 -38.55 -1.60
C ALA A 412 19.83 -38.84 -0.11
N ILE A 413 18.83 -38.79 0.76
CA ILE A 413 18.97 -39.16 2.18
C ILE A 413 19.42 -40.61 2.29
N ARG A 414 18.84 -41.53 1.52
CA ARG A 414 19.20 -42.95 1.58
C ARG A 414 20.67 -43.17 1.25
N SER A 415 21.23 -42.52 0.22
CA SER A 415 22.64 -42.71 -0.15
C SER A 415 23.62 -42.08 0.85
N LEU A 416 23.21 -41.02 1.57
CA LEU A 416 24.03 -40.36 2.57
C LEU A 416 23.93 -41.00 3.97
N TYR A 417 22.69 -41.20 4.44
CA TYR A 417 22.35 -41.46 5.83
C TYR A 417 22.30 -42.95 6.15
N LEU A 418 21.86 -43.81 5.21
CA LEU A 418 21.78 -45.26 5.44
C LEU A 418 23.16 -45.87 5.77
N PRO A 419 24.25 -45.59 5.01
CA PRO A 419 25.56 -46.15 5.33
C PRO A 419 26.09 -45.65 6.68
N TRP A 420 25.80 -44.39 7.03
CA TRP A 420 26.18 -43.81 8.32
C TRP A 420 25.46 -44.50 9.48
N LEU A 421 24.15 -44.75 9.35
CA LEU A 421 23.35 -45.49 10.33
C LEU A 421 23.82 -46.94 10.48
N GLU A 422 24.10 -47.64 9.37
CA GLU A 422 24.60 -49.01 9.40
C GLU A 422 25.96 -49.09 10.13
N ASN A 423 26.87 -48.16 9.84
CA ASN A 423 28.15 -48.07 10.54
C ASN A 423 27.99 -47.79 12.03
N ALA A 424 27.10 -46.84 12.40
CA ALA A 424 26.81 -46.54 13.80
C ALA A 424 26.20 -47.74 14.52
N ALA A 425 25.25 -48.46 13.90
CA ALA A 425 24.63 -49.64 14.47
C ALA A 425 25.64 -50.78 14.67
N HIS A 426 26.49 -51.05 13.68
CA HIS A 426 27.55 -52.05 13.80
C HIS A 426 28.59 -51.69 14.87
N HIS A 427 28.98 -50.42 14.95
CA HIS A 427 29.92 -49.95 15.98
C HIS A 427 29.33 -50.14 17.38
N LEU A 428 28.08 -49.73 17.60
CA LEU A 428 27.39 -49.92 18.87
C LEU A 428 27.28 -51.41 19.25
N GLN A 429 26.90 -52.27 18.29
CA GLN A 429 26.84 -53.72 18.51
C GLN A 429 28.21 -54.29 18.91
N SER A 430 29.30 -53.80 18.34
CA SER A 430 30.65 -54.23 18.69
C SER A 430 31.04 -53.80 20.11
N LEU A 431 30.76 -52.54 20.47
CA LEU A 431 31.03 -51.99 21.80
C LEU A 431 30.24 -52.69 22.88
N VAL A 432 28.95 -52.95 22.64
CA VAL A 432 28.07 -53.62 23.61
C VAL A 432 28.47 -55.09 23.81
N LYS A 433 28.97 -55.78 22.77
CA LYS A 433 29.50 -57.15 22.94
C LYS A 433 30.71 -57.19 23.87
N THR A 434 31.51 -56.13 23.91
CA THR A 434 32.73 -56.06 24.74
C THR A 434 32.47 -55.47 26.13
N HIS A 435 31.65 -54.43 26.21
CA HIS A 435 31.45 -53.63 27.43
C HIS A 435 30.09 -53.85 28.10
N HIS A 436 29.24 -54.71 27.54
CA HIS A 436 27.83 -54.88 27.91
C HIS A 436 27.01 -53.59 27.68
N TYR A 437 25.68 -53.68 27.81
CA TYR A 437 24.85 -52.47 27.79
C TYR A 437 25.18 -51.61 29.02
N PRO A 438 25.15 -50.27 28.89
CA PRO A 438 25.26 -49.41 30.05
C PRO A 438 24.13 -49.74 31.03
N ASP A 439 24.46 -49.86 32.31
CA ASP A 439 23.47 -50.08 33.35
C ASP A 439 22.44 -48.93 33.32
N PRO A 440 21.14 -49.22 33.44
CA PRO A 440 20.15 -48.16 33.56
C PRO A 440 20.53 -47.28 34.78
N PRO A 441 20.31 -45.95 34.70
CA PRO A 441 20.51 -45.10 35.86
C PRO A 441 19.72 -45.70 37.03
N PRO A 442 20.30 -45.75 38.24
CA PRO A 442 19.61 -46.32 39.40
C PRO A 442 18.25 -45.62 39.54
N PRO A 443 17.17 -46.37 39.82
CA PRO A 443 15.86 -45.78 39.99
C PRO A 443 15.96 -44.64 41.00
N HIS A 444 15.37 -43.49 40.68
CA HIS A 444 15.31 -42.37 41.61
C HIS A 444 14.56 -42.87 42.84
N LEU A 445 15.28 -43.11 43.94
CA LEU A 445 14.66 -43.50 45.19
C LEU A 445 13.94 -42.25 45.72
N PRO A 446 12.62 -42.30 45.96
CA PRO A 446 11.91 -41.15 46.50
C PRO A 446 12.52 -40.77 47.85
N GLN A 447 12.77 -39.48 48.06
CA GLN A 447 13.10 -38.98 49.39
C GLN A 447 11.82 -38.89 50.26
N ASP A 448 11.98 -38.86 51.58
CA ASP A 448 10.84 -38.69 52.51
C ASP A 448 10.01 -37.45 52.11
N GLY A 449 8.80 -37.68 51.58
CA GLY A 449 7.89 -36.64 51.11
C GLY A 449 7.70 -36.55 49.59
N GLU A 450 8.41 -37.33 48.77
CA GLU A 450 8.21 -37.36 47.32
C GLU A 450 7.31 -38.52 46.87
N CYS A 451 6.30 -38.20 46.05
CA CYS A 451 5.53 -39.19 45.30
C CYS A 451 6.04 -39.23 43.87
N ILE A 452 6.54 -40.39 43.43
CA ILE A 452 6.91 -40.64 42.03
C ILE A 452 5.68 -41.27 41.36
N LEU A 453 5.19 -40.65 40.28
CA LEU A 453 4.08 -41.15 39.45
C LEU A 453 4.57 -42.12 38.37
#